data_AF-A0A2T2NYK7-F1
#
_entry.id   AF-A0A2T2NYK7-F1
#
_cell.length_a   1.000
_cell.length_b   1.000
_cell.length_c   1.000
_cell.angle_alpha   90.00
_cell.angle_beta   90.00
_cell.angle_gamma   90.00
#
_symmetry.space_group_name_H-M   'P 1'
#
loop_
_entity.id
_entity.type
_entity.pdbx_description
1 polymer ?
#
loop_
_entity_poly.entity_id
_entity_poly.type
_entity_poly.pdbx_seq_one_letter_code
_entity_poly.pdbx_strand_id
1 'polypeptide(L)'
;MRKVLNALNDSQLFTGTAVQLVALIQHCTISIYHYQIVTELASLSTVTHLLTLVALRNDFVKNPLSSLPRVLVMLLNLALLGYTSFFGWAYELDSLGRASSANLACYYAGHRPHYGAAFWTKWSILVVAAITGHCSIFFSMYATRHETKDRNWIQRRGAQLRNYVVAPVYSACGLVNASIVLSRTQALGTPDVEIEGDEKEWGFGQLLAVLLLGLTLLPGWETYHDEREIAELLAI
;
A
#
# COMPACT_ATOMS: atom_id res chain seq x y z
N MET A 1 12.92 -19.48 -0.66
CA MET A 1 11.53 -18.98 -0.46
C MET A 1 11.48 -17.59 0.19
N ARG A 2 12.00 -17.38 1.41
CA ARG A 2 11.96 -16.06 2.09
C ARG A 2 12.54 -14.89 1.28
N LYS A 3 13.72 -15.08 0.67
CA LYS A 3 14.36 -14.06 -0.20
C LYS A 3 13.48 -13.68 -1.39
N VAL A 4 12.83 -14.66 -2.02
CA VAL A 4 11.90 -14.41 -3.15
C VAL A 4 10.66 -13.65 -2.67
N LEU A 5 10.10 -14.04 -1.52
CA LEU A 5 8.95 -13.33 -0.95
C LEU A 5 9.31 -11.88 -0.59
N ASN A 6 10.52 -11.63 -0.10
CA ASN A 6 11.00 -10.29 0.19
C ASN A 6 11.16 -9.45 -1.09
N ALA A 7 11.77 -10.02 -2.14
CA ALA A 7 11.92 -9.33 -3.43
C ALA A 7 10.56 -9.02 -4.10
N LEU A 8 9.59 -9.94 -4.03
CA LEU A 8 8.22 -9.70 -4.50
C LEU A 8 7.50 -8.63 -3.67
N ASN A 9 7.73 -8.60 -2.35
CA ASN A 9 7.21 -7.54 -1.52
C ASN A 9 7.82 -6.17 -1.89
N ASP A 10 9.12 -6.13 -2.15
CA ASP A 10 9.83 -4.90 -2.53
C ASP A 10 9.32 -4.35 -3.87
N SER A 11 9.08 -5.21 -4.87
CA SER A 11 8.48 -4.78 -6.14
C SER A 11 7.05 -4.28 -5.95
N GLN A 12 6.22 -4.98 -5.16
CA GLN A 12 4.85 -4.53 -4.86
C GLN A 12 4.84 -3.21 -4.09
N LEU A 13 5.82 -3.00 -3.20
CA LEU A 13 5.96 -1.81 -2.36
C LEU A 13 6.27 -0.57 -3.20
N PHE A 14 7.27 -0.68 -4.07
CA PHE A 14 7.60 0.41 -4.98
C PHE A 14 6.51 0.67 -6.00
N THR A 15 5.89 -0.38 -6.55
CA THR A 15 4.81 -0.22 -7.52
C THR A 15 3.59 0.45 -6.90
N GLY A 16 3.13 -0.02 -5.74
CA GLY A 16 2.01 0.59 -5.02
C GLY A 16 2.28 2.04 -4.61
N THR A 17 3.48 2.33 -4.11
CA THR A 17 3.87 3.69 -3.71
C THR A 17 3.99 4.62 -4.91
N ALA A 18 4.66 4.16 -5.98
CA ALA A 18 4.88 4.95 -7.19
C ALA A 18 3.57 5.31 -7.87
N VAL A 19 2.67 4.35 -8.06
CA VAL A 19 1.35 4.59 -8.66
C VAL A 19 0.55 5.64 -7.89
N GLN A 20 0.59 5.62 -6.55
CA GLN A 20 -0.06 6.64 -5.73
C GLN A 20 0.60 8.02 -5.86
N LEU A 21 1.94 8.09 -5.92
CA LEU A 21 2.66 9.33 -6.14
C LEU A 21 2.35 9.94 -7.51
N VAL A 22 2.27 9.12 -8.57
CA VAL A 22 1.85 9.60 -9.89
C VAL A 22 0.43 10.13 -9.86
N ALA A 23 -0.50 9.42 -9.19
CA ALA A 23 -1.88 9.91 -9.04
C ALA A 23 -1.99 11.21 -8.23
N LEU A 24 -1.06 11.46 -7.29
CA LEU A 24 -0.96 12.75 -6.61
C LEU A 24 -0.40 13.86 -7.52
N ILE A 25 0.62 13.57 -8.31
CA ILE A 25 1.22 14.54 -9.24
C ILE A 25 0.22 14.91 -10.34
N GLN A 26 -0.47 13.91 -10.88
CA GLN A 26 -1.48 14.05 -11.94
C GLN A 26 -2.89 14.23 -11.39
N HIS A 27 -3.03 14.61 -10.11
CA HIS A 27 -4.32 14.65 -9.44
C HIS A 27 -5.36 15.52 -10.17
N CYS A 28 -4.93 16.47 -11.01
CA CYS A 28 -5.82 17.40 -11.72
C CYS A 28 -6.08 17.02 -13.19
N THR A 29 -5.37 16.01 -13.70
CA THR A 29 -5.45 15.55 -15.11
C THR A 29 -5.87 14.09 -15.22
N ILE A 30 -5.74 13.30 -14.15
CA ILE A 30 -6.19 11.91 -14.11
C ILE A 30 -7.71 11.84 -14.05
N SER A 31 -8.34 10.90 -14.77
CA SER A 31 -9.78 10.70 -14.67
C SER A 31 -10.18 10.00 -13.36
N ILE A 32 -11.43 10.23 -12.93
CA ILE A 32 -11.99 9.57 -11.74
C ILE A 32 -11.86 8.04 -11.85
N TYR A 33 -12.11 7.50 -13.05
CA TYR A 33 -11.93 6.09 -13.37
C TYR A 33 -10.50 5.58 -13.04
N HIS A 34 -9.47 6.22 -13.58
CA HIS A 34 -8.08 5.80 -13.36
C HIS A 34 -7.66 5.98 -11.90
N TYR A 35 -8.11 7.06 -11.24
CA TYR A 35 -7.79 7.31 -9.85
C TYR A 35 -8.33 6.22 -8.90
N GLN A 36 -9.52 5.68 -9.19
CA GLN A 36 -10.08 4.57 -8.43
C GLN A 36 -9.30 3.26 -8.64
N ILE A 37 -8.81 2.99 -9.86
CA ILE A 37 -7.92 1.86 -10.11
C ILE A 37 -6.64 1.98 -9.26
N VAL A 38 -6.03 3.17 -9.24
CA VAL A 38 -4.86 3.47 -8.41
C VAL A 38 -5.15 3.18 -6.93
N THR A 39 -6.30 3.63 -6.44
CA THR A 39 -6.73 3.42 -5.05
C THR A 39 -6.82 1.93 -4.68
N GLU A 40 -7.40 1.10 -5.56
CA GLU A 40 -7.53 -0.34 -5.29
C GLU A 40 -6.19 -1.07 -5.38
N LEU A 41 -5.32 -0.70 -6.33
CA LEU A 41 -3.96 -1.24 -6.42
C LEU A 41 -3.12 -0.89 -5.18
N ALA A 42 -3.27 0.33 -4.65
CA ALA A 42 -2.65 0.77 -3.41
C ALA A 42 -3.16 0.00 -2.18
N SER A 43 -4.46 -0.26 -2.12
CA SER A 43 -5.10 -1.08 -1.08
C SER A 43 -4.54 -2.51 -1.09
N LEU A 44 -4.44 -3.13 -2.27
CA LEU A 44 -3.83 -4.46 -2.44
C LEU A 44 -2.36 -4.48 -2.03
N SER A 45 -1.57 -3.47 -2.42
CA SER A 45 -0.18 -3.31 -1.98
C SER A 45 -0.10 -3.27 -0.45
N THR A 46 -0.96 -2.49 0.22
CA THR A 46 -0.99 -2.41 1.69
C THR A 46 -1.35 -3.75 2.35
N VAL A 47 -2.28 -4.51 1.76
CA VAL A 47 -2.59 -5.89 2.20
C VAL A 47 -1.36 -6.80 2.06
N THR A 48 -0.66 -6.75 0.93
CA THR A 48 0.57 -7.52 0.71
C THR A 48 1.65 -7.18 1.72
N HIS A 49 1.82 -5.91 2.08
CA HIS A 49 2.80 -5.49 3.09
C HIS A 49 2.44 -6.00 4.47
N LEU A 50 1.17 -5.93 4.86
CA LEU A 50 0.71 -6.50 6.12
C LEU A 50 1.00 -8.01 6.20
N LEU A 51 0.65 -8.77 5.16
CA LEU A 51 0.91 -10.20 5.09
C LEU A 51 2.41 -10.52 5.11
N THR A 52 3.22 -9.72 4.42
CA THR A 52 4.68 -9.87 4.42
C THR A 52 5.25 -9.63 5.81
N LEU A 53 4.79 -8.60 6.53
CA LEU A 53 5.20 -8.33 7.91
C LEU A 53 4.82 -9.49 8.85
N VAL A 54 3.67 -10.15 8.63
CA VAL A 54 3.30 -11.36 9.40
C VAL A 54 4.24 -12.53 9.08
N ALA A 55 4.57 -12.76 7.81
CA ALA A 55 5.35 -13.92 7.35
C ALA A 55 6.87 -13.79 7.56
N LEU A 56 7.42 -12.60 7.34
CA LEU A 56 8.85 -12.26 7.35
C LEU A 56 9.27 -11.45 8.59
N ARG A 57 8.41 -11.38 9.62
CA ARG A 57 8.68 -10.65 10.88
C ARG A 57 10.11 -10.85 11.40
N ASN A 58 10.56 -12.10 11.46
CA ASN A 58 11.86 -12.45 12.02
C ASN A 58 13.02 -11.92 11.16
N ASP A 59 12.84 -11.85 9.84
CA ASP A 59 13.86 -11.34 8.92
C ASP A 59 14.05 -9.83 9.13
N PHE A 60 12.95 -9.09 9.34
CA PHE A 60 12.99 -7.64 9.63
C PHE A 60 13.60 -7.31 11.01
N VAL A 61 13.38 -8.16 12.02
CA VAL A 61 13.89 -7.94 13.40
C VAL A 61 15.38 -8.28 13.54
N LYS A 62 15.88 -9.18 12.68
CA LYS A 62 17.29 -9.59 12.69
C LYS A 62 18.22 -8.39 12.44
N ASN A 63 18.03 -7.71 11.30
CA ASN A 63 18.84 -6.56 10.89
C ASN A 63 17.95 -5.31 10.72
N PRO A 64 17.61 -4.59 11.81
CA PRO A 64 16.63 -3.50 11.80
C PRO A 64 17.05 -2.29 10.96
N LEU A 65 18.36 -2.01 10.87
CA LEU A 65 18.89 -0.92 10.03
C LEU A 65 18.77 -1.25 8.53
N SER A 66 18.98 -2.51 8.15
CA SER A 66 18.79 -2.98 6.77
C SER A 66 17.31 -2.99 6.38
N SER A 67 16.42 -3.29 7.33
CA SER A 67 14.97 -3.30 7.09
C SER A 67 14.28 -1.94 7.22
N LEU A 68 14.97 -0.91 7.77
CA LEU A 68 14.41 0.42 8.00
C LEU A 68 13.85 1.08 6.72
N PRO A 69 14.54 1.12 5.56
CA PRO A 69 13.99 1.74 4.37
C PRO A 69 12.67 1.12 3.92
N ARG A 70 12.53 -0.22 4.02
CA ARG A 70 11.28 -0.91 3.70
C ARG A 70 10.14 -0.46 4.60
N VAL A 71 10.39 -0.36 5.90
CA VAL A 71 9.40 0.12 6.87
C VAL A 71 8.98 1.56 6.55
N LEU A 72 9.94 2.43 6.20
CA LEU A 72 9.65 3.82 5.83
C LEU A 72 8.76 3.89 4.57
N VAL A 73 9.08 3.12 3.53
CA VAL A 73 8.26 3.10 2.30
C VAL A 73 6.90 2.46 2.57
N MET A 74 6.78 1.44 3.44
CA MET A 74 5.49 0.87 3.85
C MET A 74 4.62 1.90 4.58
N LEU A 75 5.20 2.70 5.47
CA LEU A 75 4.49 3.78 6.17
C LEU A 75 4.07 4.89 5.20
N LEU A 76 4.92 5.25 4.25
CA LEU A 76 4.57 6.18 3.18
C LEU A 76 3.40 5.65 2.34
N ASN A 77 3.46 4.39 1.91
CA ASN A 77 2.38 3.74 1.15
C ASN A 77 1.05 3.76 1.91
N LEU A 78 1.08 3.51 3.23
CA LEU A 78 -0.09 3.57 4.11
C LEU A 78 -0.65 5.00 4.24
N ALA A 79 0.21 6.00 4.40
CA ALA A 79 -0.20 7.40 4.48
C ALA A 79 -0.82 7.88 3.15
N LEU A 80 -0.18 7.53 2.03
CA LEU A 80 -0.70 7.78 0.69
C LEU A 80 -2.04 7.07 0.47
N LEU A 81 -2.21 5.85 0.97
CA LEU A 81 -3.47 5.12 0.85
C LEU A 81 -4.59 5.85 1.58
N GLY A 82 -4.32 6.40 2.76
CA GLY A 82 -5.30 7.22 3.48
C GLY A 82 -5.81 8.39 2.65
N TYR A 83 -4.90 9.08 1.95
CA TYR A 83 -5.25 10.17 1.04
C TYR A 83 -5.99 9.67 -0.21
N THR A 84 -5.43 8.71 -0.95
CA THR A 84 -5.98 8.25 -2.23
C THR A 84 -7.33 7.56 -2.05
N SER A 85 -7.49 6.75 -1.00
CA SER A 85 -8.77 6.12 -0.68
C SER A 85 -9.85 7.12 -0.27
N PHE A 86 -9.49 8.23 0.37
CA PHE A 86 -10.46 9.27 0.71
C PHE A 86 -11.12 9.83 -0.56
N PHE A 87 -10.33 10.22 -1.57
CA PHE A 87 -10.87 10.76 -2.82
C PHE A 87 -11.48 9.66 -3.70
N GLY A 88 -10.80 8.53 -3.86
CA GLY A 88 -11.26 7.44 -4.72
C GLY A 88 -12.64 6.94 -4.30
N TRP A 89 -12.84 6.72 -3.01
CA TRP A 89 -14.11 6.22 -2.48
C TRP A 89 -15.18 7.29 -2.31
N ALA A 90 -14.80 8.56 -2.15
CA ALA A 90 -15.77 9.66 -2.16
C ALA A 90 -16.49 9.73 -3.51
N TYR A 91 -15.76 9.62 -4.62
CA TYR A 91 -16.36 9.58 -5.96
C TYR A 91 -17.03 8.24 -6.28
N GLU A 92 -16.58 7.12 -5.70
CA GLU A 92 -17.24 5.82 -5.90
C GLU A 92 -18.66 5.80 -5.32
N LEU A 93 -18.85 6.43 -4.16
CA LEU A 93 -20.12 6.41 -3.42
C LEU A 93 -21.03 7.59 -3.73
N ASP A 94 -20.59 8.49 -4.60
CA ASP A 94 -21.36 9.63 -5.09
C ASP A 94 -22.05 9.29 -6.43
N SER A 95 -23.06 10.09 -6.80
CA SER A 95 -23.87 9.87 -8.02
C SER A 95 -23.10 9.94 -9.33
N LEU A 96 -21.92 10.58 -9.35
CA LEU A 96 -21.03 10.58 -10.52
C LEU A 96 -20.19 9.31 -10.67
N GLY A 97 -20.09 8.49 -9.63
CA GLY A 97 -19.52 7.14 -9.66
C GLY A 97 -18.15 6.99 -10.35
N ARG A 98 -17.78 5.72 -10.60
CA ARG A 98 -16.58 5.33 -11.37
C ARG A 98 -16.71 5.59 -12.87
N ALA A 99 -17.94 5.74 -13.35
CA ALA A 99 -18.26 5.75 -14.78
C ALA A 99 -17.93 7.09 -15.48
N SER A 100 -17.30 8.03 -14.77
CA SER A 100 -16.96 9.33 -15.32
C SER A 100 -15.55 9.30 -15.95
N SER A 101 -15.49 9.57 -17.25
CA SER A 101 -14.24 9.94 -17.94
C SER A 101 -13.77 11.34 -17.57
N ALA A 102 -14.57 12.10 -16.81
CA ALA A 102 -14.19 13.41 -16.34
C ALA A 102 -12.91 13.33 -15.51
N ASN A 103 -12.04 14.31 -15.74
CA ASN A 103 -10.85 14.50 -14.94
C ASN A 103 -11.25 14.78 -13.50
N LEU A 104 -10.46 14.23 -12.59
CA LEU A 104 -10.44 14.58 -11.18
C LEU A 104 -9.98 16.05 -11.10
N ALA A 105 -10.84 17.01 -11.38
CA ALA A 105 -10.43 18.42 -11.38
C ALA A 105 -9.92 18.80 -9.98
N CYS A 106 -8.79 19.52 -9.91
CA CYS A 106 -8.16 20.02 -8.68
C CYS A 106 -9.23 20.47 -7.68
N TYR A 107 -9.46 19.68 -6.61
CA TYR A 107 -10.28 19.76 -5.38
C TYR A 107 -11.55 20.67 -5.32
N TYR A 108 -11.58 21.77 -6.07
CA TYR A 108 -12.61 22.79 -6.09
C TYR A 108 -13.04 23.28 -7.48
N ALA A 109 -12.41 22.83 -8.56
CA ALA A 109 -12.78 23.24 -9.92
C ALA A 109 -13.93 22.42 -10.55
N GLY A 110 -14.29 21.27 -9.97
CA GLY A 110 -15.30 20.34 -10.50
C GLY A 110 -16.43 20.00 -9.50
N HIS A 111 -17.12 18.89 -9.78
CA HIS A 111 -18.17 18.36 -8.89
C HIS A 111 -17.59 17.89 -7.55
N ARG A 112 -18.25 18.28 -6.46
CA ARG A 112 -17.85 17.89 -5.10
C ARG A 112 -18.73 16.71 -4.64
N PRO A 113 -18.14 15.55 -4.33
CA PRO A 113 -18.91 14.38 -3.91
C PRO A 113 -19.57 14.62 -2.55
N HIS A 114 -20.77 14.06 -2.37
CA HIS A 114 -21.46 14.13 -1.09
C HIS A 114 -20.98 13.04 -0.13
N TYR A 115 -20.48 13.44 1.05
CA TYR A 115 -19.99 12.48 2.06
C TYR A 115 -21.13 11.93 2.94
N GLY A 116 -21.74 10.84 2.49
CA GLY A 116 -22.75 10.11 3.27
C GLY A 116 -22.17 9.22 4.38
N ALA A 117 -23.05 8.65 5.21
CA ALA A 117 -22.65 7.72 6.29
C ALA A 117 -21.93 6.46 5.76
N ALA A 118 -22.32 5.98 4.57
CA ALA A 118 -21.67 4.84 3.91
C ALA A 118 -20.20 5.12 3.60
N PHE A 119 -19.88 6.33 3.13
CA PHE A 119 -18.50 6.76 2.85
C PHE A 119 -17.66 6.74 4.11
N TRP A 120 -18.10 7.45 5.15
CA TRP A 120 -17.37 7.54 6.42
C TRP A 120 -17.17 6.16 7.06
N THR A 121 -18.17 5.29 6.99
CA THR A 121 -18.07 3.92 7.50
C THR A 121 -17.01 3.13 6.74
N LYS A 122 -17.07 3.10 5.40
CA LYS A 122 -16.13 2.35 4.56
C LYS A 122 -14.69 2.84 4.79
N TRP A 123 -14.46 4.15 4.66
CA TRP A 123 -13.14 4.76 4.79
C TRP A 123 -12.53 4.58 6.18
N SER A 124 -13.33 4.81 7.24
CA SER A 124 -12.82 4.67 8.62
C SER A 124 -12.44 3.22 8.93
N ILE A 125 -13.23 2.24 8.48
CA ILE A 125 -12.90 0.82 8.67
C ILE A 125 -11.58 0.48 7.99
N LEU A 126 -11.36 0.94 6.75
CA LEU A 126 -10.10 0.73 6.02
C LEU A 126 -8.92 1.31 6.81
N VAL A 127 -8.97 2.60 7.13
CA VAL A 127 -7.85 3.31 7.75
C VAL A 127 -7.54 2.75 9.14
N VAL A 128 -8.56 2.50 9.97
CA VAL A 128 -8.39 1.93 11.31
C VAL A 128 -7.84 0.52 11.23
N ALA A 129 -8.35 -0.34 10.33
CA ALA A 129 -7.86 -1.70 10.19
C ALA A 129 -6.41 -1.73 9.67
N ALA A 130 -6.09 -0.89 8.69
CA ALA A 130 -4.75 -0.79 8.13
C ALA A 130 -3.73 -0.29 9.17
N ILE A 131 -4.01 0.82 9.85
CA ILE A 131 -3.14 1.39 10.88
C ILE A 131 -2.97 0.39 12.04
N THR A 132 -4.07 -0.15 12.56
CA THR A 132 -4.03 -1.11 13.68
C THR A 132 -3.24 -2.35 13.32
N GLY A 133 -3.44 -2.88 12.10
CA GLY A 133 -2.69 -4.02 11.58
C GLY A 133 -1.18 -3.77 11.59
N HIS A 134 -0.73 -2.68 10.97
CA HIS A 134 0.69 -2.34 10.87
C HIS A 134 1.29 -2.01 12.24
N CYS A 135 0.66 -1.14 13.03
CA CYS A 135 1.13 -0.75 14.37
C CYS A 135 1.24 -1.96 15.31
N SER A 136 0.28 -2.89 15.28
CA SER A 136 0.31 -4.08 16.13
C SER A 136 1.46 -5.04 15.80
N ILE A 137 1.89 -5.11 14.52
CA ILE A 137 3.04 -5.92 14.12
C ILE A 137 4.34 -5.19 14.46
N PHE A 138 4.45 -3.89 14.15
CA PHE A 138 5.65 -3.10 14.48
C PHE A 138 5.91 -3.05 15.99
N PHE A 139 4.87 -2.80 16.78
CA PHE A 139 4.99 -2.87 18.24
C PHE A 139 5.48 -4.24 18.68
N SER A 140 4.91 -5.32 18.14
CA SER A 140 5.37 -6.67 18.42
C SER A 140 6.81 -6.90 17.97
N MET A 141 7.27 -6.35 16.85
CA MET A 141 8.63 -6.50 16.34
C MET A 141 9.66 -5.82 17.23
N TYR A 142 9.44 -4.55 17.58
CA TYR A 142 10.43 -3.73 18.25
C TYR A 142 10.34 -3.81 19.78
N ALA A 143 9.12 -3.82 20.35
CA ALA A 143 8.95 -3.85 21.80
C ALA A 143 9.28 -5.21 22.43
N THR A 144 9.10 -6.31 21.69
CA THR A 144 9.40 -7.67 22.22
C THR A 144 10.73 -8.23 21.73
N ARG A 145 11.59 -7.40 21.11
CA ARG A 145 12.89 -7.83 20.55
C ARG A 145 13.83 -8.42 21.60
N HIS A 146 13.79 -7.90 22.83
CA HIS A 146 14.68 -8.30 23.93
C HIS A 146 14.06 -9.29 24.94
N GLU A 147 12.75 -9.54 24.90
CA GLU A 147 12.09 -10.42 25.88
C GLU A 147 12.07 -11.87 25.41
N THR A 148 13.07 -12.64 25.83
CA THR A 148 13.26 -14.03 25.40
C THR A 148 12.68 -15.09 26.32
N LYS A 149 12.15 -14.77 27.52
CA LYS A 149 11.83 -15.84 28.50
C LYS A 149 10.42 -15.88 29.09
N ASP A 150 9.59 -14.84 29.04
CA ASP A 150 8.22 -14.95 29.59
C ASP A 150 7.17 -14.12 28.84
N ARG A 151 6.83 -14.56 27.62
CA ARG A 151 5.77 -13.91 26.86
C ARG A 151 4.42 -14.18 27.52
N ASN A 152 3.88 -13.17 28.22
CA ASN A 152 2.57 -13.19 28.86
C ASN A 152 1.48 -13.79 27.94
N TRP A 153 0.57 -14.57 28.51
CA TRP A 153 -0.53 -15.24 27.80
C TRP A 153 -1.33 -14.27 26.90
N ILE A 154 -1.56 -13.04 27.37
CA ILE A 154 -2.25 -11.97 26.62
C ILE A 154 -1.52 -11.65 25.31
N GLN A 155 -0.18 -11.51 25.33
CA GLN A 155 0.61 -11.24 24.13
C GLN A 155 0.61 -12.43 23.17
N ARG A 156 0.56 -13.67 23.67
CA ARG A 156 0.44 -14.88 22.84
C ARG A 156 -0.92 -14.95 22.14
N ARG A 157 -2.02 -14.76 22.87
CA ARG A 157 -3.38 -14.71 22.31
C ARG A 157 -3.54 -13.56 21.32
N GLY A 158 -3.02 -12.38 21.66
CA GLY A 158 -3.05 -11.20 20.77
C GLY A 158 -2.33 -11.46 19.44
N ALA A 159 -1.14 -12.08 19.48
CA ALA A 159 -0.41 -12.46 18.27
C ALA A 159 -1.16 -13.52 17.44
N GLN A 160 -1.80 -14.51 18.08
CA GLN A 160 -2.60 -15.52 17.39
C GLN A 160 -3.84 -14.91 16.72
N LEU A 161 -4.60 -14.07 17.45
CA LEU A 161 -5.77 -13.37 16.92
C LEU A 161 -5.39 -12.51 15.72
N ARG A 162 -4.31 -11.72 15.84
CA ARG A 162 -3.83 -10.87 14.76
C ARG A 162 -3.44 -11.67 13.52
N ASN A 163 -2.64 -12.72 13.69
CA ASN A 163 -2.07 -13.47 12.57
C ASN A 163 -3.10 -14.41 11.88
N TYR A 164 -4.00 -15.01 12.64
CA TYR A 164 -4.93 -16.03 12.12
C TYR A 164 -6.35 -15.51 11.86
N VAL A 165 -6.71 -14.34 12.40
CA VAL A 165 -8.04 -13.76 12.20
C VAL A 165 -7.95 -12.39 11.53
N VAL A 166 -7.30 -11.41 12.17
CA VAL A 166 -7.32 -10.02 11.69
C VAL A 166 -6.66 -9.89 10.31
N ALA A 167 -5.43 -10.39 10.15
CA ALA A 167 -4.71 -10.26 8.89
C ALA A 167 -5.39 -11.02 7.73
N PRO A 168 -5.83 -12.28 7.88
CA PRO A 168 -6.57 -12.98 6.82
C PRO A 168 -7.91 -12.33 6.47
N VAL A 169 -8.69 -11.90 7.47
CA VAL A 169 -9.99 -11.24 7.24
C VAL A 169 -9.79 -9.92 6.50
N TYR A 170 -8.87 -9.07 6.97
CA TYR A 170 -8.56 -7.81 6.30
C TYR A 170 -8.08 -8.04 4.86
N SER A 171 -7.23 -9.04 4.66
CA SER A 171 -6.72 -9.40 3.32
C SER A 171 -7.83 -9.90 2.40
N ALA A 172 -8.72 -10.75 2.90
CA ALA A 172 -9.86 -11.25 2.13
C ALA A 172 -10.84 -10.12 1.75
N CYS A 173 -11.17 -9.23 2.70
CA CYS A 173 -12.01 -8.07 2.43
C CYS A 173 -11.38 -7.14 1.40
N GLY A 174 -10.08 -6.85 1.52
CA GLY A 174 -9.34 -6.03 0.56
C GLY A 174 -9.31 -6.64 -0.84
N LEU A 175 -9.03 -7.95 -0.92
CA LEU A 175 -9.03 -8.69 -2.19
C LEU A 175 -10.42 -8.72 -2.84
N VAL A 176 -11.48 -8.98 -2.08
CA VAL A 176 -12.85 -8.99 -2.60
C VAL A 176 -13.25 -7.60 -3.10
N ASN A 177 -12.99 -6.54 -2.32
CA ASN A 177 -13.29 -5.18 -2.74
C ASN A 177 -12.54 -4.84 -4.04
N ALA A 178 -11.23 -5.07 -4.09
CA ALA A 178 -10.44 -4.81 -5.28
C ALA A 178 -10.91 -5.64 -6.48
N SER A 179 -11.27 -6.91 -6.28
CA SER A 179 -11.77 -7.77 -7.37
C SER A 179 -13.10 -7.27 -7.92
N ILE A 180 -14.05 -6.87 -7.05
CA ILE A 180 -15.33 -6.31 -7.47
C ILE A 180 -15.12 -5.00 -8.23
N VAL A 181 -14.22 -4.15 -7.76
CA VAL A 181 -13.94 -2.86 -8.42
C VAL A 181 -13.23 -3.08 -9.76
N LEU A 182 -12.18 -3.89 -9.79
CA LEU A 182 -11.37 -4.14 -10.99
C LEU A 182 -12.12 -4.93 -12.06
N SER A 183 -13.07 -5.81 -11.71
CA SER A 183 -13.89 -6.53 -12.70
C SER A 183 -14.79 -5.59 -13.54
N ARG A 184 -14.93 -4.32 -13.16
CA ARG A 184 -15.63 -3.27 -13.92
C ARG A 184 -14.66 -2.37 -14.71
N THR A 185 -13.43 -2.82 -14.90
CA THR A 185 -12.38 -2.08 -15.62
C THR A 185 -12.02 -2.79 -16.92
N GLN A 186 -11.37 -2.07 -17.86
CA GLN A 186 -10.86 -2.63 -19.11
C GLN A 186 -9.84 -3.76 -18.88
N ALA A 187 -9.18 -3.77 -17.72
CA ALA A 187 -8.13 -4.73 -17.42
C ALA A 187 -8.65 -6.14 -17.11
N LEU A 188 -9.82 -6.25 -16.46
CA LEU A 188 -10.34 -7.50 -15.90
C LEU A 188 -11.80 -7.78 -16.27
N GLY A 189 -12.46 -6.90 -17.03
CA GLY A 189 -13.84 -7.08 -17.48
C GLY A 189 -14.25 -6.07 -18.55
N THR A 190 -15.53 -5.75 -18.60
CA THR A 190 -16.08 -4.75 -19.54
C THR A 190 -16.08 -3.37 -18.88
N PRO A 191 -15.45 -2.35 -19.47
CA PRO A 191 -15.42 -1.02 -18.90
C PRO A 191 -16.79 -0.36 -18.92
N ASP A 192 -17.06 0.42 -17.88
CA ASP A 192 -18.26 1.27 -17.79
C ASP A 192 -18.11 2.61 -18.55
N VAL A 193 -16.95 2.87 -19.19
CA VAL A 193 -16.56 4.18 -19.73
C VAL A 193 -15.79 4.07 -21.06
N GLU A 194 -16.07 4.98 -21.99
CA GLU A 194 -15.29 5.21 -23.21
C GLU A 194 -14.19 6.27 -22.93
N ILE A 195 -12.93 5.93 -23.22
CA ILE A 195 -11.76 6.73 -22.83
C ILE A 195 -11.27 7.54 -24.06
N GLU A 196 -11.25 8.87 -23.95
CA GLU A 196 -10.61 9.79 -24.92
C GLU A 196 -9.31 10.36 -24.35
N GLY A 197 -8.28 10.59 -25.18
CA GLY A 197 -7.00 11.18 -24.73
C GLY A 197 -6.01 11.59 -25.83
N ASP A 198 -5.02 12.41 -25.45
CA ASP A 198 -3.90 12.94 -26.27
C ASP A 198 -2.55 12.49 -25.66
N GLU A 199 -1.57 12.20 -26.52
CA GLU A 199 -0.31 11.50 -26.20
C GLU A 199 0.90 12.44 -25.95
N LYS A 200 0.70 13.76 -25.97
CA LYS A 200 1.81 14.75 -25.96
C LYS A 200 2.28 15.20 -24.58
N GLU A 201 1.52 14.94 -23.52
CA GLU A 201 1.93 15.29 -22.15
C GLU A 201 2.72 14.15 -21.50
N TRP A 202 3.56 14.46 -20.51
CA TRP A 202 4.24 13.41 -19.73
C TRP A 202 3.20 12.49 -19.09
N GLY A 203 3.06 11.31 -19.67
CA GLY A 203 2.00 10.38 -19.34
C GLY A 203 2.22 9.67 -18.01
N PHE A 204 1.13 9.13 -17.46
CA PHE A 204 1.14 8.33 -16.23
C PHE A 204 2.26 7.26 -16.24
N GLY A 205 2.43 6.56 -17.36
CA GLY A 205 3.42 5.49 -17.51
C GLY A 205 4.88 5.96 -17.46
N GLN A 206 5.18 7.17 -17.97
CA GLN A 206 6.54 7.71 -17.96
C GLN A 206 6.97 8.09 -16.55
N LEU A 207 6.09 8.79 -15.80
CA LEU A 207 6.33 9.11 -14.40
C LEU A 207 6.46 7.86 -13.54
N LEU A 208 5.59 6.86 -13.78
CA LEU A 208 5.64 5.58 -13.09
C LEU A 208 6.97 4.87 -13.34
N ALA A 209 7.43 4.80 -14.60
CA ALA A 209 8.69 4.15 -14.94
C ALA A 209 9.89 4.80 -14.22
N VAL A 210 9.94 6.13 -14.16
CA VAL A 210 11.00 6.87 -13.43
C VAL A 210 10.97 6.54 -11.94
N LEU A 211 9.79 6.52 -11.31
CA LEU A 211 9.66 6.18 -9.89
C LEU A 211 10.05 4.73 -9.60
N LEU A 212 9.75 3.80 -10.52
CA LEU A 212 10.13 2.39 -10.41
C LEU A 212 11.63 2.15 -10.51
N LEU A 213 12.42 3.05 -11.11
CA LEU A 213 13.90 2.97 -11.03
C LEU A 213 14.39 3.00 -9.58
N GLY A 214 13.63 3.62 -8.67
CA GLY A 214 13.90 3.63 -7.23
C GLY A 214 13.94 2.24 -6.60
N LEU A 215 13.35 1.20 -7.22
CA LEU A 215 13.40 -0.17 -6.72
C LEU A 215 14.84 -0.66 -6.53
N THR A 216 15.77 -0.17 -7.35
CA THR A 216 17.20 -0.52 -7.28
C THR A 216 17.89 -0.04 -6.01
N LEU A 217 17.31 0.95 -5.31
CA LEU A 217 17.87 1.51 -4.09
C LEU A 217 17.81 0.53 -2.90
N LEU A 218 16.80 -0.35 -2.85
CA LEU A 218 16.68 -1.32 -1.75
C LEU A 218 17.78 -2.39 -1.79
N PRO A 219 18.02 -3.11 -2.90
CA PRO A 219 19.15 -4.04 -2.99
C PRO A 219 20.51 -3.35 -2.78
N GLY A 220 20.65 -2.11 -3.26
CA GLY A 220 21.85 -1.31 -3.04
C GLY A 220 22.08 -0.99 -1.55
N TRP A 221 21.03 -0.61 -0.83
CA TRP A 221 21.08 -0.35 0.61
C TRP A 221 21.44 -1.61 1.42
N GLU A 222 20.84 -2.75 1.06
CA GLU A 222 21.17 -4.03 1.70
C GLU A 222 22.63 -4.39 1.51
N THR A 223 23.13 -4.29 0.28
CA THR A 223 24.52 -4.61 -0.06
C THR A 223 25.48 -3.73 0.72
N TYR A 224 25.23 -2.41 0.76
CA TYR A 224 26.05 -1.47 1.53
C TYR A 224 26.10 -1.83 3.02
N HIS A 225 24.97 -2.21 3.61
CA HIS A 225 24.96 -2.53 5.04
C HIS A 225 25.61 -3.87 5.34
N ASP A 226 25.41 -4.88 4.49
CA ASP A 226 26.03 -6.20 4.59
C ASP A 226 27.57 -6.08 4.48
N GLU A 227 28.08 -5.26 3.54
CA GLU A 227 29.52 -4.98 3.42
C GLU A 227 30.08 -4.30 4.67
N ARG A 228 29.35 -3.35 5.24
CA ARG A 228 29.76 -2.65 6.46
C ARG A 228 29.86 -3.61 7.65
N GLU A 229 28.89 -4.51 7.82
CA GLU A 229 28.92 -5.53 8.87
C GLU A 229 30.12 -6.49 8.71
N ILE A 230 30.44 -6.90 7.48
CA ILE A 230 31.62 -7.75 7.20
C ILE A 230 32.92 -7.00 7.51
N ALA A 231 33.03 -5.74 7.12
CA ALA A 231 34.21 -4.92 7.39
C ALA A 231 34.44 -4.74 8.90
N GLU A 232 33.37 -4.52 9.68
CA GLU A 232 33.44 -4.44 11.15
C GLU A 232 33.88 -5.78 11.78
N LEU A 233 33.47 -6.93 11.24
CA LEU A 233 33.88 -8.25 11.72
C LEU A 233 35.35 -8.60 11.44
N LEU A 234 35.90 -8.11 10.31
CA LEU A 234 37.29 -8.36 9.93
C LEU A 234 38.29 -7.41 10.60
N ALA A 235 37.80 -6.35 11.27
CA ALA A 235 38.61 -5.38 12.00
C ALA A 235 38.87 -5.76 13.48
N ILE A 236 38.38 -6.94 13.91
CA ILE A 236 38.55 -7.55 15.25
C ILE A 236 39.49 -8.75 15.12
#